data_AF-A0A7J4FWG5-F1
#
_entry.id   AF-A0A7J4FWG5-F1
#
_cell.length_a   1.000
_cell.length_b   1.000
_cell.length_c   1.000
_cell.angle_alpha   90.00
_cell.angle_beta   90.00
_cell.angle_gamma   90.00
#
_symmetry.space_group_name_H-M   'P 1'
#
loop_
_entity.id
_entity.type
_entity.pdbx_description
1 polymer ?
#
loop_
_entity_poly.entity_id
_entity_poly.type
_entity_poly.pdbx_seq_one_letter_code
_entity_poly.pdbx_strand_id
1 'polypeptide(L)'
;MNCEKNDLQFCKDKIDLMLKRSQTKIIFPLITLGLAKARHENNTNIFSDEEIRRYYEDSVKYMKDYLKHDLHIGGKYYDAYPSRNLPKYNVVKILGDKRYEFLHPYSTNANVLIAWIPERIKQHIETKIGILPQLGNHDFRSKLSENKSEFLDVVGAHINKNPTNFEIFSFAIIKVHLEKFACKVYRDTRTSAHDKGVDLSTNFGVVYQIKKLNIYNKSKADDIYAELRLNFDRERLNDGNVILVIDDISKEIKNYLIDMKVQSISKNDL
;
A
#
# COMPACT_ATOMS: atom_id res chain seq x y z
N MET A 1 -9.42 -26.08 29.28
CA MET A 1 -10.38 -25.29 28.46
C MET A 1 -10.24 -23.76 28.58
N ASN A 2 -9.92 -23.16 29.74
CA ASN A 2 -9.71 -21.70 29.83
C ASN A 2 -8.32 -21.21 29.37
N CYS A 3 -7.28 -22.06 29.43
CA CYS A 3 -5.91 -21.71 28.98
C CYS A 3 -5.80 -21.59 27.45
N GLU A 4 -6.29 -22.58 26.70
CA GLU A 4 -6.20 -22.62 25.22
C GLU A 4 -6.99 -21.49 24.52
N LYS A 5 -8.13 -21.06 25.09
CA LYS A 5 -8.88 -19.91 24.57
C LYS A 5 -8.10 -18.60 24.73
N ASN A 6 -7.32 -18.47 25.80
CA ASN A 6 -6.47 -17.31 26.05
C ASN A 6 -5.27 -17.30 25.08
N ASP A 7 -4.69 -18.46 24.83
CA ASP A 7 -3.54 -18.66 23.94
C ASP A 7 -3.85 -18.35 22.46
N LEU A 8 -5.00 -18.83 21.95
CA LEU A 8 -5.43 -18.50 20.59
C LEU A 8 -5.73 -17.00 20.45
N GLN A 9 -6.40 -16.41 21.44
CA GLN A 9 -6.72 -14.99 21.41
C GLN A 9 -5.44 -14.15 21.42
N PHE A 10 -4.45 -14.52 22.24
CA PHE A 10 -3.14 -13.90 22.23
C PHE A 10 -2.49 -13.91 20.83
N CYS A 11 -2.50 -15.06 20.14
CA CYS A 11 -1.98 -15.14 18.77
C CYS A 11 -2.69 -14.15 17.83
N LYS A 12 -4.03 -14.13 17.88
CA LYS A 12 -4.86 -13.25 17.03
C LYS A 12 -4.56 -11.77 17.32
N ASP A 13 -4.49 -11.38 18.58
CA ASP A 13 -4.19 -10.00 18.99
C ASP A 13 -2.80 -9.54 18.51
N LYS A 14 -1.79 -10.42 18.57
CA LYS A 14 -0.45 -10.11 18.07
C LYS A 14 -0.42 -10.00 16.54
N ILE A 15 -1.15 -10.85 15.83
CA ILE A 15 -1.30 -10.75 14.37
C ILE A 15 -2.02 -9.46 13.99
N ASP A 16 -3.07 -9.07 14.72
CA ASP A 16 -3.75 -7.79 14.54
C ASP A 16 -2.81 -6.60 14.76
N LEU A 17 -1.95 -6.68 15.77
CA LEU A 17 -0.93 -5.66 16.01
C LEU A 17 0.09 -5.58 14.87
N MET A 18 0.50 -6.71 14.28
CA MET A 18 1.37 -6.74 13.10
C MET A 18 0.70 -6.08 11.89
N LEU A 19 -0.60 -6.37 11.66
CA LEU A 19 -1.38 -5.77 10.59
C LEU A 19 -1.51 -4.26 10.78
N LYS A 20 -1.86 -3.80 11.99
CA LYS A 20 -1.97 -2.37 12.33
C LYS A 20 -0.64 -1.62 12.11
N ARG A 21 0.49 -2.27 12.39
CA ARG A 21 1.84 -1.69 12.20
C ARG A 21 2.36 -1.79 10.76
N SER A 22 1.68 -2.51 9.88
CA SER A 22 2.07 -2.66 8.48
C SER A 22 1.69 -1.40 7.69
N GLN A 23 2.66 -0.54 7.43
CA GLN A 23 2.44 0.72 6.71
C GLN A 23 2.09 0.49 5.24
N THR A 24 2.94 -0.25 4.51
CA THR A 24 2.83 -0.42 3.06
C THR A 24 2.68 -1.86 2.61
N LYS A 25 3.37 -2.82 3.22
CA LYS A 25 3.31 -4.23 2.85
C LYS A 25 3.10 -5.09 4.09
N ILE A 26 2.24 -6.09 3.97
CA ILE A 26 2.00 -7.10 5.00
C ILE A 26 3.12 -8.13 4.87
N ILE A 27 3.98 -8.19 5.88
CA ILE A 27 5.16 -9.08 5.90
C ILE A 27 5.06 -10.05 7.06
N PHE A 28 5.05 -9.56 8.30
CA PHE A 28 5.12 -10.43 9.49
C PHE A 28 3.95 -11.42 9.62
N PRO A 29 2.69 -11.05 9.33
CA PRO A 29 1.59 -12.02 9.31
C PRO A 29 1.80 -13.14 8.28
N LEU A 30 2.44 -12.84 7.13
CA LEU A 30 2.77 -13.83 6.11
C LEU A 30 3.89 -14.76 6.55
N ILE A 31 4.90 -14.25 7.27
CA ILE A 31 5.93 -15.12 7.85
C ILE A 31 5.30 -16.05 8.89
N THR A 32 4.46 -15.52 9.79
CA THR A 32 3.74 -16.31 10.80
C THR A 32 2.84 -17.38 10.15
N LEU A 33 2.14 -17.05 9.05
CA LEU A 33 1.36 -18.02 8.27
C LEU A 33 2.25 -19.14 7.72
N GLY A 34 3.40 -18.79 7.12
CA GLY A 34 4.34 -19.76 6.57
C GLY A 34 4.89 -20.72 7.62
N LEU A 35 5.28 -20.19 8.79
CA LEU A 35 5.74 -21.00 9.91
C LEU A 35 4.64 -21.91 10.47
N ALA A 36 3.40 -21.41 10.57
CA ALA A 36 2.27 -22.22 10.99
C ALA A 36 2.00 -23.38 10.02
N LYS A 37 2.00 -23.12 8.70
CA LYS A 37 1.88 -24.16 7.66
C LYS A 37 2.99 -25.20 7.76
N ALA A 38 4.24 -24.75 7.83
CA ALA A 38 5.40 -25.62 7.96
C ALA A 38 5.35 -26.49 9.23
N ARG A 39 4.89 -25.92 10.35
CA ARG A 39 4.68 -26.65 11.60
C ARG A 39 3.60 -27.71 11.48
N HIS A 40 2.51 -27.39 10.78
CA HIS A 40 1.40 -28.31 10.56
C HIS A 40 1.82 -29.49 9.66
N GLU A 41 2.56 -29.21 8.60
CA GLU A 41 2.98 -30.20 7.60
C GLU A 41 4.14 -31.08 8.09
N ASN A 42 5.18 -30.48 8.69
CA ASN A 42 6.45 -31.16 8.97
C ASN A 42 6.70 -31.43 10.46
N ASN A 43 5.72 -31.15 11.31
CA ASN A 43 5.80 -31.26 12.77
C ASN A 43 7.02 -30.57 13.42
N THR A 44 7.62 -29.60 12.73
CA THR A 44 8.91 -28.97 13.11
C THR A 44 8.68 -27.61 13.76
N ASN A 45 9.36 -27.36 14.88
CA ASN A 45 9.32 -26.07 15.59
C ASN A 45 10.60 -25.25 15.41
N ILE A 46 11.68 -25.79 14.83
CA ILE A 46 12.96 -25.09 14.70
C ILE A 46 13.21 -24.84 13.22
N PHE A 47 13.52 -23.60 12.88
CA PHE A 47 13.72 -23.15 11.51
C PHE A 47 15.02 -22.37 11.38
N SER A 48 15.74 -22.57 10.28
CA SER A 48 16.80 -21.68 9.83
C SER A 48 16.26 -20.41 9.17
N ASP A 49 17.08 -19.37 9.06
CA ASP A 49 16.73 -18.14 8.33
C ASP A 49 16.30 -18.41 6.86
N GLU A 50 16.99 -19.33 6.19
CA GLU A 50 16.69 -19.73 4.81
C GLU A 50 15.33 -20.41 4.68
N GLU A 51 14.98 -21.28 5.62
CA GLU A 51 13.66 -21.91 5.67
C GLU A 51 12.55 -20.88 5.94
N ILE A 52 12.77 -19.95 6.88
CA ILE A 52 11.81 -18.87 7.15
C ILE A 52 11.58 -18.03 5.89
N ARG A 53 12.65 -17.70 5.17
CA ARG A 53 12.55 -16.98 3.89
C ARG A 53 11.72 -17.75 2.89
N ARG A 54 11.99 -19.05 2.69
CA ARG A 54 11.23 -19.90 1.77
C ARG A 54 9.75 -19.93 2.12
N TYR A 55 9.41 -20.22 3.38
CA TYR A 55 8.00 -20.28 3.82
C TYR A 55 7.28 -18.93 3.73
N TYR A 56 8.01 -17.84 3.91
CA TYR A 56 7.49 -16.49 3.66
C TYR A 56 7.17 -16.26 2.19
N GLU A 57 8.09 -16.57 1.28
CA GLU A 57 7.90 -16.42 -0.17
C GLU A 57 6.73 -17.28 -0.68
N ASP A 58 6.62 -18.52 -0.18
CA ASP A 58 5.49 -19.40 -0.46
C ASP A 58 4.15 -18.84 0.06
N SER A 59 4.17 -18.25 1.26
CA SER A 59 2.98 -17.61 1.84
C SER A 59 2.56 -16.35 1.07
N VAL A 60 3.52 -15.58 0.55
CA VAL A 60 3.27 -14.44 -0.34
C VAL A 60 2.59 -14.92 -1.61
N LYS A 61 3.14 -15.96 -2.27
CA LYS A 61 2.55 -16.54 -3.49
C LYS A 61 1.13 -17.03 -3.24
N TYR A 62 0.94 -17.85 -2.19
CA TYR A 62 -0.36 -18.34 -1.76
C TYR A 62 -1.37 -17.19 -1.55
N MET A 63 -0.98 -16.12 -0.84
CA MET A 63 -1.90 -15.02 -0.56
C MET A 63 -2.26 -14.20 -1.79
N LYS A 64 -1.33 -14.03 -2.74
CA LYS A 64 -1.64 -13.38 -4.03
C LYS A 64 -2.66 -14.20 -4.82
N ASP A 65 -2.49 -15.52 -4.85
CA ASP A 65 -3.42 -16.43 -5.54
C ASP A 65 -4.78 -16.50 -4.85
N TYR A 66 -4.81 -16.44 -3.51
CA TYR A 66 -6.02 -16.42 -2.69
C TYR A 66 -6.82 -15.12 -2.88
N LEU A 67 -6.13 -13.97 -2.88
CA LEU A 67 -6.76 -12.65 -3.00
C LEU A 67 -6.99 -12.17 -4.45
N LYS A 68 -6.36 -12.84 -5.43
CA LYS A 68 -6.39 -12.47 -6.86
C LYS A 68 -5.80 -11.09 -7.17
N HIS A 69 -4.91 -10.59 -6.30
CA HIS A 69 -4.17 -9.35 -6.50
C HIS A 69 -2.87 -9.37 -5.67
N ASP A 70 -2.00 -8.36 -5.82
CA ASP A 70 -0.75 -8.23 -5.06
C ASP A 70 -0.64 -6.94 -4.23
N LEU A 71 -1.69 -6.11 -4.24
CA LEU A 71 -1.81 -4.88 -3.44
C LEU A 71 -1.56 -5.14 -1.95
N HIS A 72 -0.59 -4.44 -1.37
CA HIS A 72 -0.15 -4.58 0.02
C HIS A 72 0.34 -5.97 0.47
N ILE A 73 0.47 -6.96 -0.42
CA ILE A 73 0.93 -8.32 -0.07
C ILE A 73 2.44 -8.42 -0.32
N GLY A 74 3.19 -8.72 0.74
CA GLY A 74 4.61 -9.03 0.67
C GLY A 74 5.52 -7.86 0.28
N GLY A 75 6.76 -7.94 0.72
CA GLY A 75 7.88 -7.09 0.34
C GLY A 75 9.18 -7.90 0.27
N LYS A 76 10.31 -7.20 0.10
CA LYS A 76 11.63 -7.84 0.16
C LYS A 76 11.84 -8.46 1.55
N TYR A 77 12.32 -9.71 1.59
CA TYR A 77 12.71 -10.38 2.82
C TYR A 77 14.05 -9.83 3.34
N TYR A 78 14.19 -9.73 4.67
CA TYR A 78 15.43 -9.38 5.34
C TYR A 78 15.63 -10.30 6.55
N ASP A 79 16.86 -10.73 6.78
CA ASP A 79 17.30 -11.54 7.95
C ASP A 79 17.05 -10.84 9.30
N ALA A 80 16.93 -9.52 9.29
CA ALA A 80 16.48 -8.72 10.43
C ALA A 80 15.05 -9.10 10.90
N TYR A 81 14.20 -9.65 10.02
CA TYR A 81 12.81 -9.98 10.35
C TYR A 81 12.68 -11.07 11.43
N PRO A 82 13.24 -12.28 11.26
CA PRO A 82 13.20 -13.30 12.32
C PRO A 82 14.08 -12.96 13.51
N SER A 83 15.17 -12.21 13.34
CA SER A 83 16.10 -11.88 14.42
C SER A 83 15.66 -10.70 15.31
N ARG A 84 14.94 -9.71 14.78
CA ARG A 84 14.63 -8.46 15.53
C ARG A 84 13.15 -8.15 15.63
N ASN A 85 12.33 -8.58 14.67
CA ASN A 85 10.93 -8.16 14.58
C ASN A 85 9.97 -9.24 15.07
N LEU A 86 10.06 -10.48 14.61
CA LEU A 86 9.19 -11.57 15.04
C LEU A 86 9.25 -11.87 16.56
N PRO A 87 10.42 -11.77 17.24
CA PRO A 87 10.49 -11.93 18.70
C PRO A 87 9.64 -10.91 19.47
N LYS A 88 9.48 -9.68 18.95
CA LYS A 88 8.65 -8.63 19.58
C LYS A 88 7.16 -9.00 19.63
N TYR A 89 6.74 -9.97 18.81
CA TYR A 89 5.39 -10.50 18.78
C TYR A 89 5.28 -11.91 19.39
N ASN A 90 6.38 -12.41 19.98
CA ASN A 90 6.51 -13.77 20.53
C ASN A 90 6.21 -14.88 19.51
N VAL A 91 6.44 -14.62 18.21
CA VAL A 91 6.26 -15.64 17.18
C VAL A 91 7.42 -16.63 17.20
N VAL A 92 8.64 -16.10 17.35
CA VAL A 92 9.85 -16.91 17.40
C VAL A 92 10.76 -16.50 18.56
N LYS A 93 11.58 -17.44 19.02
CA LYS A 93 12.73 -17.21 19.90
C LYS A 93 14.02 -17.51 19.13
N ILE A 94 15.06 -16.72 19.38
CA ILE A 94 16.37 -16.89 18.76
C ILE A 94 17.14 -17.97 19.54
N LEU A 95 17.63 -18.98 18.83
CA LEU A 95 18.44 -20.06 19.42
C LEU A 95 19.96 -19.86 19.21
N GLY A 96 20.35 -18.94 18.34
CA GLY A 96 21.74 -18.78 17.88
C GLY A 96 21.94 -19.37 16.48
N ASP A 97 23.06 -19.03 15.83
CA ASP A 97 23.44 -19.56 14.51
C ASP A 97 22.36 -19.46 13.43
N LYS A 98 21.62 -18.33 13.42
CA LYS A 98 20.48 -18.10 12.50
C LYS A 98 19.39 -19.18 12.58
N ARG A 99 19.21 -19.79 13.76
CA ARG A 99 18.11 -20.71 14.07
C ARG A 99 17.10 -20.07 15.00
N TYR A 100 15.84 -20.39 14.77
CA TYR A 100 14.69 -19.80 15.43
C TYR A 100 13.69 -20.87 15.81
N GLU A 101 13.22 -20.82 17.05
CA GLU A 101 12.15 -21.68 17.54
C GLU A 101 10.80 -20.98 17.36
N PHE A 102 9.85 -21.63 16.67
CA PHE A 102 8.46 -21.21 16.56
C PHE A 102 7.71 -21.53 17.86
N LEU A 103 7.27 -20.47 18.54
CA LEU A 103 6.87 -20.55 19.93
C LEU A 103 5.41 -21.02 20.11
N HIS A 104 5.16 -21.65 21.25
CA HIS A 104 3.83 -21.64 21.84
C HIS A 104 3.45 -20.18 22.19
N PRO A 105 2.21 -19.71 21.95
CA PRO A 105 1.03 -20.49 21.56
C PRO A 105 0.79 -20.70 20.05
N TYR A 106 1.63 -20.14 19.18
CA TYR A 106 1.42 -20.23 17.72
C TYR A 106 1.54 -21.66 17.19
N SER A 107 2.52 -22.42 17.68
CA SER A 107 2.74 -23.81 17.23
C SER A 107 1.57 -24.73 17.58
N THR A 108 0.99 -24.59 18.78
CA THR A 108 -0.19 -25.36 19.23
C THR A 108 -1.46 -24.98 18.46
N ASN A 109 -1.59 -23.71 18.09
CA ASN A 109 -2.77 -23.20 17.39
C ASN A 109 -2.60 -23.14 15.86
N ALA A 110 -1.55 -23.77 15.31
CA ALA A 110 -1.18 -23.65 13.90
C ALA A 110 -2.35 -23.92 12.96
N ASN A 111 -3.12 -25.00 13.18
CA ASN A 111 -4.25 -25.39 12.33
C ASN A 111 -5.31 -24.28 12.23
N VAL A 112 -5.65 -23.67 13.37
CA VAL A 112 -6.65 -22.59 13.42
C VAL A 112 -6.09 -21.32 12.75
N LEU A 113 -4.82 -21.01 12.98
CA LEU A 113 -4.17 -19.83 12.43
C LEU A 113 -3.97 -19.92 10.91
N ILE A 114 -3.71 -21.10 10.36
CA ILE A 114 -3.60 -21.31 8.90
C ILE A 114 -4.89 -20.94 8.19
N ALA A 115 -6.04 -21.27 8.77
CA ALA A 115 -7.35 -20.89 8.23
C ALA A 115 -7.69 -19.42 8.49
N TRP A 116 -7.37 -18.91 9.68
CA TRP A 116 -7.79 -17.59 10.12
C TRP A 116 -6.95 -16.44 9.56
N ILE A 117 -5.62 -16.57 9.47
CA ILE A 117 -4.72 -15.50 9.02
C ILE A 117 -5.08 -15.01 7.59
N PRO A 118 -5.29 -15.88 6.59
CA PRO A 118 -5.65 -15.44 5.24
C PRO A 118 -6.90 -14.58 5.20
N GLU A 119 -7.98 -15.03 5.86
CA GLU A 119 -9.24 -14.29 5.94
C GLU A 119 -9.06 -12.98 6.71
N ARG A 120 -8.28 -12.98 7.78
CA ARG A 120 -8.01 -11.75 8.53
C ARG A 120 -7.21 -10.73 7.72
N ILE A 121 -6.23 -11.18 6.93
CA ILE A 121 -5.47 -10.33 5.99
C ILE A 121 -6.41 -9.76 4.93
N LYS A 122 -7.29 -10.58 4.36
CA LYS A 122 -8.30 -10.15 3.39
C LYS A 122 -9.14 -9.00 3.96
N GLN A 123 -9.73 -9.21 5.14
CA GLN A 123 -10.54 -8.20 5.83
C GLN A 123 -9.75 -6.92 6.12
N HIS A 124 -8.48 -7.04 6.53
CA HIS A 124 -7.62 -5.87 6.76
C HIS A 124 -7.39 -5.07 5.47
N ILE A 125 -7.07 -5.75 4.36
CA ILE A 125 -6.85 -5.11 3.06
C ILE A 125 -8.15 -4.46 2.56
N GLU A 126 -9.27 -5.18 2.56
CA GLU A 126 -10.57 -4.65 2.12
C GLU A 126 -11.02 -3.44 2.95
N THR A 127 -10.79 -3.48 4.26
CA THR A 127 -11.04 -2.33 5.15
C THR A 127 -10.16 -1.15 4.76
N LYS A 128 -8.87 -1.38 4.45
CA LYS A 128 -7.92 -0.31 4.10
C LYS A 128 -8.18 0.27 2.72
N ILE A 129 -8.13 -0.56 1.66
CA ILE A 129 -8.18 -0.09 0.26
C ILE A 129 -9.56 -0.16 -0.39
N GLY A 130 -10.57 -0.73 0.29
CA GLY A 130 -11.94 -0.80 -0.22
C GLY A 130 -12.06 -1.70 -1.44
N ILE A 131 -12.80 -1.25 -2.46
CA ILE A 131 -13.09 -2.02 -3.66
C ILE A 131 -11.92 -2.10 -4.65
N LEU A 132 -10.78 -1.45 -4.36
CA LEU A 132 -9.64 -1.39 -5.29
C LEU A 132 -9.25 -2.77 -5.89
N PRO A 133 -9.21 -3.87 -5.12
CA PRO A 133 -9.00 -5.20 -5.69
C PRO A 133 -10.04 -5.63 -6.73
N GLN A 134 -11.32 -5.30 -6.48
CA GLN A 134 -12.44 -5.65 -7.37
C GLN A 134 -12.38 -4.87 -8.68
N LEU A 135 -11.84 -3.64 -8.65
CA LEU A 135 -11.59 -2.87 -9.86
C LEU A 135 -10.52 -3.51 -10.77
N GLY A 136 -9.79 -4.54 -10.33
CA GLY A 136 -8.96 -5.37 -11.22
C GLY A 136 -9.77 -6.32 -12.10
N ASN A 137 -11.00 -6.67 -11.70
CA ASN A 137 -11.88 -7.58 -12.44
C ASN A 137 -12.63 -6.84 -13.57
N HIS A 138 -12.54 -7.36 -14.79
CA HIS A 138 -13.18 -6.78 -15.97
C HIS A 138 -14.71 -6.72 -15.85
N ASP A 139 -15.35 -7.81 -15.47
CA ASP A 139 -16.81 -7.93 -15.42
C ASP A 139 -17.40 -7.02 -14.34
N PHE A 140 -16.70 -6.90 -13.20
CA PHE A 140 -17.06 -5.94 -12.15
C PHE A 140 -17.01 -4.50 -12.67
N ARG A 141 -15.92 -4.11 -13.34
CA ARG A 141 -15.80 -2.76 -13.93
C ARG A 141 -16.86 -2.50 -15.01
N SER A 142 -17.13 -3.49 -15.86
CA SER A 142 -18.13 -3.37 -16.92
C SER A 142 -19.51 -3.08 -16.33
N LYS A 143 -19.96 -3.86 -15.36
CA LYS A 143 -21.23 -3.64 -14.67
C LYS A 143 -21.30 -2.27 -13.99
N LEU A 144 -20.26 -1.91 -13.25
CA LEU A 144 -20.21 -0.62 -12.56
C LEU A 144 -20.30 0.57 -13.54
N SER A 145 -19.80 0.42 -14.77
CA SER A 145 -19.83 1.48 -15.78
C SER A 145 -21.20 1.67 -16.46
N GLU A 146 -22.15 0.75 -16.28
CA GLU A 146 -23.48 0.83 -16.88
C GLU A 146 -24.33 1.96 -16.28
N ASN A 147 -24.11 2.29 -15.00
CA ASN A 147 -24.81 3.34 -14.29
C ASN A 147 -23.86 4.48 -13.90
N LYS A 148 -24.01 5.63 -14.58
CA LYS A 148 -23.18 6.81 -14.35
C LYS A 148 -23.25 7.30 -12.89
N SER A 149 -24.43 7.32 -12.27
CA SER A 149 -24.59 7.83 -10.89
C SER A 149 -23.85 6.92 -9.92
N GLU A 150 -24.07 5.61 -10.03
CA GLU A 150 -23.43 4.61 -9.19
C GLU A 150 -21.90 4.64 -9.35
N PHE A 151 -21.41 4.77 -10.59
CA PHE A 151 -19.98 4.92 -10.85
C PHE A 151 -19.39 6.15 -10.15
N LEU A 152 -20.05 7.31 -10.25
CA LEU A 152 -19.59 8.55 -9.61
C LEU A 152 -19.63 8.46 -8.09
N ASP A 153 -20.68 7.86 -7.52
CA ASP A 153 -20.79 7.62 -6.07
C ASP A 153 -19.66 6.72 -5.58
N VAL A 154 -19.34 5.67 -6.33
CA VAL A 154 -18.21 4.77 -6.04
C VAL A 154 -16.88 5.52 -6.10
N VAL A 155 -16.63 6.32 -7.14
CA VAL A 155 -15.41 7.13 -7.24
C VAL A 155 -15.31 8.10 -6.06
N GLY A 156 -16.38 8.83 -5.76
CA GLY A 156 -16.43 9.80 -4.67
C GLY A 156 -16.23 9.18 -3.28
N ALA A 157 -16.83 8.02 -3.02
CA ALA A 157 -16.65 7.30 -1.75
C ALA A 157 -15.22 6.81 -1.60
N HIS A 158 -14.63 6.25 -2.66
CA HIS A 158 -13.32 5.60 -2.56
C HIS A 158 -12.15 6.58 -2.65
N ILE A 159 -12.21 7.64 -3.45
CA ILE A 159 -11.15 8.66 -3.54
C ILE A 159 -10.90 9.35 -2.18
N ASN A 160 -11.93 9.41 -1.33
CA ASN A 160 -11.86 10.00 0.01
C ASN A 160 -11.35 9.04 1.09
N LYS A 161 -11.28 7.73 0.83
CA LYS A 161 -11.08 6.70 1.85
C LYS A 161 -9.75 6.82 2.61
N ASN A 162 -8.65 7.06 1.91
CA ASN A 162 -7.31 7.26 2.48
C ASN A 162 -6.37 7.87 1.40
N PRO A 163 -5.12 8.27 1.75
CA PRO A 163 -4.17 8.82 0.79
C PRO A 163 -3.85 7.92 -0.41
N THR A 164 -3.67 6.61 -0.19
CA THR A 164 -3.40 5.65 -1.29
C THR A 164 -4.56 5.55 -2.27
N ASN A 165 -5.80 5.55 -1.77
CA ASN A 165 -6.96 5.56 -2.64
C ASN A 165 -7.05 6.88 -3.41
N PHE A 166 -6.79 8.02 -2.78
CA PHE A 166 -6.74 9.30 -3.46
C PHE A 166 -5.75 9.30 -4.62
N GLU A 167 -4.52 8.82 -4.38
CA GLU A 167 -3.48 8.68 -5.42
C GLU A 167 -3.93 7.78 -6.58
N ILE A 168 -4.45 6.58 -6.28
CA ILE A 168 -4.83 5.60 -7.31
C ILE A 168 -5.99 6.11 -8.17
N PHE A 169 -7.04 6.65 -7.55
CA PHE A 169 -8.21 7.15 -8.29
C PHE A 169 -7.86 8.41 -9.09
N SER A 170 -7.12 9.35 -8.52
CA SER A 170 -6.69 10.56 -9.23
C SER A 170 -5.80 10.21 -10.41
N PHE A 171 -4.84 9.29 -10.23
CA PHE A 171 -4.00 8.78 -11.31
C PHE A 171 -4.86 8.19 -12.44
N ALA A 172 -5.82 7.34 -12.11
CA ALA A 172 -6.69 6.69 -13.10
C ALA A 172 -7.54 7.70 -13.88
N ILE A 173 -8.14 8.68 -13.20
CA ILE A 173 -8.96 9.73 -13.82
C ILE A 173 -8.10 10.58 -14.77
N ILE A 174 -6.96 11.07 -14.28
CA ILE A 174 -6.03 11.90 -15.07
C ILE A 174 -5.50 11.11 -16.26
N LYS A 175 -5.09 9.85 -16.07
CA LYS A 175 -4.61 8.99 -17.15
C LYS A 175 -5.66 8.87 -18.25
N VAL A 176 -6.89 8.51 -17.91
CA VAL A 176 -7.98 8.37 -18.89
C VAL A 176 -8.27 9.71 -19.59
N HIS A 177 -8.27 10.81 -18.85
CA HIS A 177 -8.47 12.14 -19.42
C HIS A 177 -7.37 12.50 -20.42
N LEU A 178 -6.10 12.31 -20.06
CA LEU A 178 -4.95 12.60 -20.92
C LEU A 178 -4.91 11.70 -22.16
N GLU A 179 -5.18 10.41 -22.01
CA GLU A 179 -5.19 9.46 -23.14
C GLU A 179 -6.27 9.79 -24.18
N LYS A 180 -7.40 10.40 -23.78
CA LYS A 180 -8.41 10.92 -24.72
C LYS A 180 -7.87 12.01 -25.66
N PHE A 181 -6.84 12.73 -25.25
CA PHE A 181 -6.17 13.76 -26.05
C PHE A 181 -4.87 13.26 -26.68
N ALA A 182 -4.74 11.93 -26.87
CA ALA A 182 -3.55 11.29 -27.42
C ALA A 182 -2.24 11.60 -26.65
N CYS A 183 -2.35 12.03 -25.39
CA CYS A 183 -1.21 12.20 -24.51
C CYS A 183 -0.75 10.83 -24.02
N LYS A 184 0.51 10.48 -24.29
CA LYS A 184 1.11 9.25 -23.76
C LYS A 184 1.47 9.47 -22.31
N VAL A 185 0.92 8.62 -21.46
CA VAL A 185 1.12 8.66 -20.02
C VAL A 185 2.12 7.58 -19.61
N TYR A 186 3.15 7.98 -18.88
CA TYR A 186 4.11 7.07 -18.28
C TYR A 186 3.87 7.04 -16.77
N ARG A 187 3.68 5.83 -16.23
CA ARG A 187 3.65 5.65 -14.78
C ARG A 187 5.08 5.72 -14.29
N ASP A 188 5.45 6.90 -13.85
CA ASP A 188 6.77 7.14 -13.34
C ASP A 188 6.83 6.62 -11.91
N THR A 189 7.55 5.53 -11.70
CA THR A 189 8.02 5.19 -10.34
C THR A 189 9.54 5.22 -10.26
N ARG A 190 10.25 5.69 -11.32
CA ARG A 190 11.72 5.93 -11.45
C ARG A 190 12.16 6.01 -12.94
N THR A 191 11.77 7.00 -13.74
CA THR A 191 12.27 7.13 -15.13
C THR A 191 13.10 8.39 -15.42
N SER A 192 13.44 9.19 -14.40
CA SER A 192 14.70 9.96 -14.41
C SER A 192 15.48 9.65 -13.13
N ALA A 193 16.80 9.51 -13.23
CA ALA A 193 17.66 9.27 -12.06
C ALA A 193 17.71 10.48 -11.08
N HIS A 194 17.03 11.58 -11.41
CA HIS A 194 17.07 12.84 -10.69
C HIS A 194 15.74 13.19 -9.97
N ASP A 195 14.59 12.82 -10.52
CA ASP A 195 13.29 13.26 -9.97
C ASP A 195 12.68 12.21 -9.03
N LYS A 196 12.56 12.55 -7.74
CA LYS A 196 12.15 11.62 -6.67
C LYS A 196 10.65 11.62 -6.36
N GLY A 197 9.88 12.51 -6.98
CA GLY A 197 8.47 12.75 -6.66
C GLY A 197 7.44 12.37 -7.73
N VAL A 198 7.82 12.14 -8.98
CA VAL A 198 6.85 12.00 -10.09
C VAL A 198 5.88 10.83 -9.85
N ASP A 199 4.57 11.08 -9.90
CA ASP A 199 3.53 10.03 -9.89
C ASP A 199 3.08 9.68 -11.32
N LEU A 200 3.09 10.68 -12.22
CA LEU A 200 2.72 10.53 -13.62
C LEU A 200 3.54 11.52 -14.47
N SER A 201 4.09 11.06 -15.58
CA SER A 201 4.74 11.90 -16.59
C SER A 201 4.12 11.71 -17.96
N THR A 202 4.32 12.70 -18.83
CA THR A 202 3.74 12.73 -20.17
C THR A 202 4.81 12.87 -21.25
N ASN A 203 4.49 12.50 -22.49
CA ASN A 203 5.37 12.75 -23.64
C ASN A 203 5.54 14.24 -24.00
N PHE A 204 4.82 15.14 -23.33
CA PHE A 204 4.96 16.59 -23.48
C PHE A 204 5.87 17.22 -22.41
N GLY A 205 6.51 16.41 -21.55
CA GLY A 205 7.39 16.91 -20.49
C GLY A 205 6.67 17.41 -19.25
N VAL A 206 5.33 17.37 -19.23
CA VAL A 206 4.51 17.69 -18.05
C VAL A 206 4.52 16.52 -17.07
N VAL A 207 4.73 16.82 -15.80
CA VAL A 207 4.68 15.87 -14.69
C VAL A 207 3.58 16.23 -13.70
N TYR A 208 2.97 15.19 -13.14
CA TYR A 208 1.94 15.29 -12.14
C TYR A 208 2.45 14.68 -10.83
N GLN A 209 2.26 15.43 -9.75
CA GLN A 209 2.49 14.98 -8.39
C GLN A 209 1.14 14.93 -7.68
N ILE A 210 0.74 13.74 -7.22
CA ILE A 210 -0.54 13.51 -6.58
C ILE A 210 -0.33 13.39 -5.07
N LYS A 211 -0.95 14.27 -4.29
CA LYS A 211 -0.84 14.27 -2.83
C LYS A 211 -2.17 14.58 -2.19
N LYS A 212 -2.65 13.70 -1.30
CA LYS A 212 -3.86 13.96 -0.52
C LYS A 212 -3.59 15.01 0.57
N LEU A 213 -3.63 16.29 0.20
CA LEU A 213 -3.35 17.44 1.06
C LEU A 213 -4.44 18.51 0.96
N ASN A 214 -4.66 19.19 2.08
CA ASN A 214 -5.50 20.37 2.18
C ASN A 214 -4.62 21.61 2.42
N ILE A 215 -4.61 22.54 1.46
CA ILE A 215 -3.71 23.71 1.44
C ILE A 215 -4.53 25.00 1.47
N TYR A 216 -4.51 25.68 2.62
CA TYR A 216 -5.32 26.89 2.84
C TYR A 216 -4.50 28.11 3.27
N ASN A 217 -3.18 27.99 3.36
CA ASN A 217 -2.31 29.09 3.74
C ASN A 217 -0.97 29.02 2.99
N LYS A 218 -0.28 30.16 2.94
CA LYS A 218 0.98 30.32 2.21
C LYS A 218 2.09 29.44 2.76
N SER A 219 2.22 29.33 4.09
CA SER A 219 3.26 28.49 4.71
C SER A 219 3.22 27.04 4.21
N LYS A 220 2.03 26.42 4.13
CA LYS A 220 1.88 25.07 3.57
C LYS A 220 2.20 25.02 2.07
N ALA A 221 1.84 26.07 1.33
CA ALA A 221 2.17 26.17 -0.10
C ALA A 221 3.69 26.29 -0.32
N ASP A 222 4.37 27.06 0.53
CA ASP A 222 5.82 27.22 0.54
C ASP A 222 6.52 25.90 0.85
N ASP A 223 6.05 25.15 1.86
CA ASP A 223 6.57 23.83 2.21
C ASP A 223 6.47 22.86 1.02
N ILE A 224 5.32 22.85 0.34
CA ILE A 224 5.08 22.01 -0.84
C ILE A 224 5.96 22.46 -1.99
N TYR A 225 6.06 23.76 -2.27
CA TYR A 225 6.93 24.27 -3.32
C TYR A 225 8.41 23.96 -3.06
N ALA A 226 8.86 24.04 -1.80
CA ALA A 226 10.19 23.62 -1.40
C ALA A 226 10.40 22.11 -1.67
N GLU A 227 9.40 21.28 -1.36
CA GLU A 227 9.43 19.86 -1.70
C GLU A 227 9.54 19.62 -3.22
N LEU A 228 8.73 20.33 -4.02
CA LEU A 228 8.78 20.25 -5.48
C LEU A 228 10.17 20.64 -6.00
N ARG A 229 10.80 21.69 -5.46
CA ARG A 229 12.16 22.10 -5.84
C ARG A 229 13.24 21.08 -5.50
N LEU A 230 13.02 20.23 -4.51
CA LEU A 230 13.91 19.12 -4.17
C LEU A 230 13.66 17.90 -5.06
N ASN A 231 12.44 17.75 -5.56
CA ASN A 231 12.00 16.58 -6.31
C ASN A 231 12.09 16.75 -7.83
N PHE A 232 12.20 17.97 -8.34
CA PHE A 232 12.18 18.28 -9.78
C PHE A 232 13.33 19.20 -10.19
N ASP A 233 13.88 18.96 -11.38
CA ASP A 233 14.83 19.87 -12.02
C ASP A 233 14.26 21.29 -12.18
N ARG A 234 15.13 22.30 -11.99
CA ARG A 234 14.72 23.72 -11.97
C ARG A 234 14.04 24.17 -13.25
N GLU A 235 14.51 23.68 -14.40
CA GLU A 235 13.94 24.02 -15.71
C GLU A 235 12.48 23.61 -15.79
N ARG A 236 12.14 22.40 -15.33
CA ARG A 236 10.76 21.89 -15.37
C ARG A 236 9.79 22.73 -14.54
N LEU A 237 10.21 23.19 -13.37
CA LEU A 237 9.41 24.10 -12.54
C LEU A 237 9.28 25.48 -13.20
N ASN A 238 10.38 26.04 -13.71
CA ASN A 238 10.38 27.36 -14.34
C ASN A 238 9.50 27.40 -15.61
N ASP A 239 9.44 26.30 -16.35
CA ASP A 239 8.63 26.15 -17.57
C ASP A 239 7.14 25.94 -17.28
N GLY A 240 6.75 25.73 -16.02
CA GLY A 240 5.35 25.48 -15.66
C GLY A 240 4.89 24.05 -15.92
N ASN A 241 5.82 23.10 -16.05
CA ASN A 241 5.55 21.72 -16.42
C ASN A 241 5.27 20.80 -15.22
N VAL A 242 4.99 21.37 -14.04
CA VAL A 242 4.64 20.63 -12.82
C VAL A 242 3.19 20.93 -12.43
N ILE A 243 2.38 19.87 -12.37
CA ILE A 243 0.98 19.94 -11.95
C ILE A 243 0.81 19.18 -10.64
N LEU A 244 0.29 19.87 -9.62
CA LEU A 244 0.00 19.30 -8.32
C LEU A 244 -1.47 18.88 -8.24
N VAL A 245 -1.74 17.61 -7.98
CA VAL A 245 -3.10 17.08 -7.80
C VAL A 245 -3.35 16.90 -6.31
N ILE A 246 -4.34 17.62 -5.78
CA ILE A 246 -4.52 17.79 -4.33
C ILE A 246 -5.97 17.60 -3.90
N ASP A 247 -6.16 17.27 -2.62
CA ASP A 247 -7.50 17.00 -2.10
C ASP A 247 -8.32 18.29 -2.07
N ASP A 248 -7.77 19.35 -1.47
CA ASP A 248 -8.44 20.65 -1.42
C ASP A 248 -7.46 21.82 -1.34
N ILE A 249 -7.85 22.96 -1.91
CA ILE A 249 -7.06 24.18 -1.98
C ILE A 249 -7.95 25.42 -2.03
N SER A 250 -7.58 26.46 -1.29
CA SER A 250 -8.28 27.74 -1.42
C SER A 250 -7.91 28.45 -2.74
N LYS A 251 -8.85 29.22 -3.30
CA LYS A 251 -8.64 29.97 -4.55
C LYS A 251 -7.41 30.90 -4.48
N GLU A 252 -7.21 31.54 -3.33
CA GLU A 252 -6.07 32.43 -3.09
C GLU A 252 -4.74 31.68 -3.18
N ILE A 253 -4.66 30.48 -2.61
CA ILE A 253 -3.45 29.66 -2.64
C ILE A 253 -3.25 29.00 -4.01
N LYS A 254 -4.32 28.64 -4.72
CA LYS A 254 -4.24 28.17 -6.11
C LYS A 254 -3.59 29.24 -7.01
N ASN A 255 -3.99 30.50 -6.88
CA ASN A 255 -3.36 31.61 -7.60
C ASN A 255 -1.91 31.81 -7.17
N TYR A 256 -1.62 31.73 -5.87
CA TYR A 256 -0.26 31.84 -5.36
C TYR A 256 0.69 30.79 -5.96
N LEU A 257 0.27 29.53 -6.08
CA LEU A 257 1.07 28.48 -6.72
C LEU A 257 1.26 28.72 -8.23
N ILE A 258 0.25 29.27 -8.91
CA ILE A 258 0.34 29.64 -10.34
C ILE A 258 1.42 30.71 -10.56
N ASP A 259 1.52 31.70 -9.67
CA ASP A 259 2.57 32.72 -9.71
C ASP A 259 3.97 32.09 -9.58
N MET A 260 4.05 30.95 -8.89
CA MET A 260 5.27 30.14 -8.73
C MET A 260 5.45 29.10 -9.85
N LYS A 261 4.68 29.19 -10.94
CA LYS A 261 4.69 28.26 -12.08
C LYS A 261 4.28 26.82 -11.73
N VAL A 262 3.50 26.63 -10.68
CA VAL A 262 2.92 25.33 -10.33
C VAL A 262 1.42 25.38 -10.53
N GLN A 263 0.91 24.59 -11.47
CA GLN A 263 -0.54 24.45 -11.62
C GLN A 263 -1.07 23.45 -10.60
N SER A 264 -2.33 23.59 -10.20
CA SER A 264 -2.96 22.62 -9.29
C SER A 264 -4.35 22.21 -9.74
N ILE A 265 -4.64 20.91 -9.64
CA ILE A 265 -5.96 20.30 -9.87
C ILE A 265 -6.45 19.83 -8.49
N SER A 266 -7.57 20.37 -8.03
CA SER A 266 -8.21 19.91 -6.79
C SER A 266 -9.06 18.66 -7.05
N LYS A 267 -9.41 17.92 -6.01
CA LYS A 267 -10.33 16.78 -6.14
C LYS A 267 -11.65 17.13 -6.80
N ASN A 268 -12.18 18.32 -6.53
CA ASN A 268 -13.45 18.77 -7.11
C ASN A 268 -13.33 19.13 -8.59
N ASP A 269 -12.09 19.32 -9.09
CA ASP A 269 -11.80 19.50 -10.51
C ASP A 269 -11.69 18.15 -11.27
N LEU A 270 -11.61 17.01 -10.55
CA LEU A 270 -11.55 15.64 -11.09
C LEU A 270 -12.93 15.03 -11.32
#